data_AF-A0A1Z9QA99-F1
#
_entry.id   AF-A0A1Z9QA99-F1
#
_cell.length_a   1.000
_cell.length_b   1.000
_cell.length_c   1.000
_cell.angle_alpha   90.00
_cell.angle_beta   90.00
_cell.angle_gamma   90.00
#
_symmetry.space_group_name_H-M   'P 1'
#
loop_
_entity.id
_entity.type
_entity.pdbx_description
1 polymer ?
#
loop_
_entity_poly.entity_id
_entity_poly.type
_entity_poly.pdbx_seq_one_letter_code
_entity_poly.pdbx_strand_id
1 'polypeptide(L)'
;MTPVLRWIKSHLVVVICAVIILAAPITAWVISSGMNASLRAELQQTASKVKELDRYRSTTVALEVPGGDPISVRGVVNPRLLEAYESAVTTIGSQAEIVHAAGLERNRSINGRVRTADDILPDHFPAPRSKAGLEEMPFAMHEALVEAYRNLLAEVQAGTPPEAQAVSERLSRRRDVFVSGARKDSVDDLEGDEIDAMRGELAAARLNIYRSHALGEDGTSPIRFYAGLGQMPIAPEPKSMLPLGMMFEWQWDYWVTEDLLHAFAAANGDETVLQGPMKRLVSLNVLPLGAELPEGGGNSGGSGFSGGTPGMGAGGGNPGRRGRGGGNAAAAAPAASGAGAPARPGKARVDPGVAANVDKSLSITGRASNDVYDVRIVECELVVATRGIPKVIDAIAQQNFMTVLDVKIRPANAFSAANGGFIYGIEPVSRVNIRLESVWLREWTADAMPSDLREALGIQSEPNNAAGQAG
;
A
#
# COMPACT_ATOMS: atom_id res chain seq x y z
N MET A 1 115.32 1.22 1.94
CA MET A 1 114.20 0.33 2.32
C MET A 1 113.97 0.46 3.82
N THR A 2 112.78 0.88 4.22
CA THR A 2 112.46 1.30 5.59
C THR A 2 112.61 0.14 6.60
N PRO A 3 113.03 0.41 7.85
CA PRO A 3 113.28 -0.60 8.89
C PRO A 3 112.08 -1.51 9.17
N VAL A 4 110.87 -1.03 8.90
CA VAL A 4 109.59 -1.75 9.03
C VAL A 4 109.53 -3.00 8.13
N LEU A 5 110.04 -2.92 6.89
CA LEU A 5 110.00 -4.05 5.95
C LEU A 5 110.95 -5.19 6.32
N ARG A 6 112.03 -4.90 7.07
CA ARG A 6 112.99 -5.90 7.54
C ARG A 6 112.43 -6.67 8.74
N TRP A 7 111.70 -5.99 9.61
CA TRP A 7 111.03 -6.58 10.77
C TRP A 7 109.86 -7.50 10.37
N ILE A 8 109.04 -7.07 9.39
CA ILE A 8 107.95 -7.88 8.83
C ILE A 8 108.48 -9.19 8.21
N LYS A 9 109.65 -9.15 7.54
CA LYS A 9 110.27 -10.35 6.96
C LYS A 9 110.83 -11.33 8.00
N SER A 10 111.27 -10.86 9.18
CA SER A 10 111.78 -11.76 10.23
C SER A 10 110.69 -12.29 11.17
N HIS A 11 109.51 -11.69 11.18
CA HIS A 11 108.36 -12.09 12.01
C HIS A 11 107.11 -12.40 11.16
N LEU A 12 107.30 -13.00 9.98
CA LEU A 12 106.24 -13.25 9.00
C LEU A 12 105.04 -14.02 9.59
N VAL A 13 105.31 -15.01 10.44
CA VAL A 13 104.27 -15.83 11.11
C VAL A 13 103.43 -14.97 12.06
N VAL A 14 104.05 -14.04 12.80
CA VAL A 14 103.34 -13.13 13.72
C VAL A 14 102.45 -12.15 12.93
N VAL A 15 102.94 -11.65 11.80
CA VAL A 15 102.17 -10.76 10.91
C VAL A 15 100.97 -11.48 10.29
N ILE A 16 101.15 -12.73 9.84
CA ILE A 16 100.05 -13.55 9.30
C ILE A 16 99.01 -13.84 10.39
N CYS A 17 99.43 -14.24 11.60
CA CYS A 17 98.51 -14.47 12.71
C CYS A 17 97.77 -13.19 13.13
N ALA A 18 98.43 -12.04 13.16
CA ALA A 18 97.79 -10.75 13.47
C ALA A 18 96.74 -10.36 12.42
N VAL A 19 97.02 -10.60 11.13
CA VAL A 19 96.05 -10.38 10.05
C VAL A 19 94.86 -11.34 10.16
N ILE A 20 95.08 -12.61 10.51
CA ILE A 20 94.00 -13.60 10.68
C ILE A 20 93.14 -13.25 11.90
N ILE A 21 93.74 -12.83 13.02
CA ILE A 21 93.01 -12.41 14.23
C ILE A 21 92.15 -11.16 13.96
N LEU A 22 92.59 -10.25 13.09
CA LEU A 22 91.81 -9.08 12.68
C LEU A 22 90.75 -9.42 11.62
N ALA A 23 91.05 -10.32 10.68
CA ALA A 23 90.14 -10.68 9.60
C ALA A 23 89.00 -11.61 10.05
N ALA A 24 89.26 -12.55 10.98
CA ALA A 24 88.29 -13.51 11.47
C ALA A 24 87.01 -12.89 12.11
N PRO A 25 87.09 -11.87 13.00
CA PRO A 25 85.88 -11.24 13.55
C PRO A 25 85.10 -10.46 12.49
N ILE A 26 85.79 -9.87 11.50
CA ILE A 26 85.15 -9.13 10.41
C ILE A 26 84.40 -10.09 9.48
N THR A 27 85.02 -11.20 9.08
CA THR A 27 84.36 -12.21 8.24
C THR A 27 83.25 -12.93 8.98
N ALA A 28 83.42 -13.23 10.27
CA ALA A 28 82.35 -13.78 11.12
C ALA A 28 81.17 -12.82 11.26
N TRP A 29 81.40 -11.52 11.39
CA TRP A 29 80.34 -10.51 11.45
C TRP A 29 79.58 -10.38 10.13
N VAL A 30 80.29 -10.39 8.99
CA VAL A 30 79.65 -10.34 7.66
C VAL A 30 78.80 -11.59 7.43
N ILE A 31 79.30 -12.78 7.73
CA ILE A 31 78.54 -14.05 7.58
C ILE A 31 77.34 -14.08 8.53
N SER A 32 77.54 -13.68 9.80
CA SER A 32 76.46 -13.57 10.80
C SER A 32 75.37 -12.59 10.37
N SER A 33 75.74 -11.42 9.85
CA SER A 33 74.81 -10.41 9.37
C SER A 33 74.03 -10.89 8.14
N GLY A 34 74.69 -11.60 7.22
CA GLY A 34 74.08 -12.20 6.04
C GLY A 34 73.06 -13.29 6.39
N MET A 35 73.41 -14.20 7.31
CA MET A 35 72.49 -15.24 7.80
C MET A 35 71.31 -14.67 8.58
N ASN A 36 71.51 -13.60 9.37
CA ASN A 36 70.42 -12.92 10.07
C ASN A 36 69.49 -12.16 9.12
N ALA A 37 70.03 -11.56 8.05
CA ALA A 37 69.24 -10.90 7.03
C ALA A 37 68.39 -11.89 6.23
N SER A 38 68.95 -13.04 5.84
CA SER A 38 68.20 -14.09 5.15
C SER A 38 67.13 -14.70 6.05
N LEU A 39 67.42 -14.96 7.33
CA LEU A 39 66.44 -15.49 8.29
C LEU A 39 65.28 -14.50 8.49
N ARG A 40 65.56 -13.19 8.59
CA ARG A 40 64.50 -12.17 8.70
C ARG A 40 63.64 -12.08 7.45
N ALA A 41 64.24 -12.17 6.27
CA ALA A 41 63.51 -12.18 5.00
C ALA A 41 62.59 -13.41 4.91
N GLU A 42 63.08 -14.60 5.29
CA GLU A 42 62.32 -15.84 5.28
C GLU A 42 61.18 -15.83 6.32
N LEU A 43 61.42 -15.29 7.51
CA LEU A 43 60.39 -15.08 8.54
C LEU A 43 59.32 -14.07 8.09
N GLN A 44 59.71 -12.97 7.42
CA GLN A 44 58.76 -12.02 6.86
C GLN A 44 57.91 -12.66 5.75
N GLN A 45 58.52 -13.46 4.87
CA GLN A 45 57.82 -14.15 3.79
C GLN A 45 56.89 -15.24 4.33
N THR A 46 57.27 -15.91 5.43
CA THR A 46 56.41 -16.89 6.11
C THR A 46 55.26 -16.19 6.82
N ALA A 47 55.52 -15.06 7.50
CA ALA A 47 54.48 -14.25 8.13
C ALA A 47 53.49 -13.67 7.11
N SER A 48 53.94 -13.27 5.91
CA SER A 48 53.03 -12.82 4.84
C SER A 48 52.18 -13.97 4.31
N LYS A 49 52.75 -15.17 4.13
CA LYS A 49 51.99 -16.38 3.74
C LYS A 49 50.97 -16.79 4.79
N VAL A 50 51.29 -16.68 6.08
CA VAL A 50 50.34 -16.94 7.18
C VAL A 50 49.21 -15.89 7.19
N LYS A 51 49.52 -14.61 6.94
CA LYS A 51 48.50 -13.57 6.77
C LYS A 51 47.61 -13.80 5.56
N GLU A 52 48.15 -14.30 4.45
CA GLU A 52 47.36 -14.71 3.28
C GLU A 52 46.46 -15.90 3.62
N LEU A 53 46.98 -16.92 4.31
CA LEU A 53 46.20 -18.08 4.77
C LEU A 53 45.06 -17.66 5.72
N ASP A 54 45.29 -16.74 6.66
CA ASP A 54 44.24 -16.20 7.55
C ASP A 54 43.18 -15.39 6.77
N ARG A 55 43.60 -14.71 5.69
CA ARG A 55 42.68 -14.00 4.79
C ARG A 55 41.77 -14.98 4.03
N TYR A 56 42.31 -16.10 3.53
CA TYR A 56 41.52 -17.15 2.89
C TYR A 56 40.68 -17.97 3.87
N ARG A 57 41.10 -18.05 5.14
CA ARG A 57 40.35 -18.72 6.22
C ARG A 57 39.10 -17.94 6.64
N SER A 58 39.04 -16.65 6.34
CA SER A 58 37.98 -15.75 6.82
C SER A 58 37.21 -15.08 5.69
N THR A 59 36.77 -15.86 4.70
CA THR A 59 35.81 -15.37 3.72
C THR A 59 34.44 -15.25 4.39
N THR A 60 33.82 -14.08 4.24
CA THR A 60 32.45 -13.85 4.70
C THR A 60 31.54 -14.16 3.53
N VAL A 61 30.65 -15.14 3.67
CA VAL A 61 29.61 -15.42 2.69
C VAL A 61 28.34 -14.76 3.22
N ALA A 62 27.80 -13.81 2.47
CA ALA A 62 26.54 -13.17 2.78
C ALA A 62 25.43 -13.87 1.98
N LEU A 63 24.45 -14.42 2.69
CA LEU A 63 23.21 -14.90 2.09
C LEU A 63 22.21 -13.74 2.13
N GLU A 64 21.83 -13.25 0.97
CA GLU A 64 20.75 -12.28 0.85
C GLU A 64 19.42 -13.00 1.06
N VAL A 65 18.65 -12.54 2.05
CA VAL A 65 17.31 -13.07 2.35
C VAL A 65 16.29 -12.05 1.87
N PRO A 66 15.26 -12.45 1.10
CA PRO A 66 14.23 -11.53 0.64
C PRO A 66 13.61 -10.74 1.79
N GLY A 67 13.69 -9.41 1.71
CA GLY A 67 13.07 -8.49 2.68
C GLY A 67 13.80 -8.31 4.01
N GLY A 68 15.05 -8.75 4.16
CA GLY A 68 15.83 -8.60 5.40
C GLY A 68 17.31 -8.31 5.19
N ASP A 69 18.01 -8.06 6.30
CA ASP A 69 19.47 -7.86 6.28
C ASP A 69 20.18 -9.16 5.87
N PRO A 70 21.27 -9.08 5.07
CA PRO A 70 22.01 -10.26 4.65
C PRO A 70 22.53 -11.05 5.86
N ILE A 71 22.29 -12.36 5.87
CA ILE A 71 22.85 -13.25 6.89
C ILE A 71 24.29 -13.53 6.49
N SER A 72 25.22 -12.82 7.14
CA SER A 72 26.65 -13.03 6.93
C SER A 72 27.18 -14.16 7.81
N VAL A 73 27.66 -15.23 7.19
CA VAL A 73 28.39 -16.31 7.88
C VAL A 73 29.88 -16.15 7.60
N ARG A 74 30.67 -15.97 8.67
CA ARG A 74 32.13 -15.91 8.60
C ARG A 74 32.70 -17.30 8.81
N GLY A 75 33.36 -17.87 7.82
CA GLY A 75 33.90 -19.23 7.94
C GLY A 75 34.85 -19.62 6.82
N VAL A 76 35.40 -20.82 6.92
CA VAL A 76 36.22 -21.42 5.86
C VAL A 76 35.29 -21.96 4.78
N VAL A 77 35.49 -21.53 3.54
CA VAL A 77 34.75 -22.05 2.39
C VAL A 77 35.13 -23.52 2.22
N ASN A 78 34.24 -24.43 2.65
CA ASN A 78 34.37 -25.87 2.43
C ASN A 78 33.26 -26.35 1.47
N PRO A 79 33.42 -27.50 0.79
CA PRO A 79 32.40 -28.01 -0.13
C PRO A 79 31.03 -28.18 0.53
N ARG A 80 30.99 -28.60 1.80
CA ARG A 80 29.75 -28.73 2.57
C ARG A 80 29.01 -27.40 2.78
N LEU A 81 29.74 -26.30 2.96
CA LEU A 81 29.18 -24.96 3.11
C LEU A 81 28.65 -24.45 1.77
N LEU A 82 29.35 -24.74 0.66
CA LEU A 82 28.86 -24.42 -0.68
C LEU A 82 27.59 -25.19 -1.03
N GLU A 83 27.55 -26.50 -0.77
CA GLU A 83 26.35 -27.34 -0.94
C GLU A 83 25.18 -26.86 -0.07
N ALA A 84 25.45 -26.53 1.21
CA ALA A 84 24.43 -25.99 2.11
C ALA A 84 23.94 -24.60 1.66
N TYR A 85 24.83 -23.75 1.16
CA TYR A 85 24.49 -22.43 0.62
C TYR A 85 23.67 -22.55 -0.67
N GLU A 86 24.06 -23.42 -1.60
CA GLU A 86 23.31 -23.70 -2.83
C GLU A 86 21.92 -24.26 -2.50
N SER A 87 21.82 -25.21 -1.56
CA SER A 87 20.55 -25.73 -1.08
C SER A 87 19.68 -24.64 -0.42
N ALA A 88 20.28 -23.72 0.34
CA ALA A 88 19.56 -22.62 0.96
C ALA A 88 19.06 -21.61 -0.09
N VAL A 89 19.91 -21.19 -1.03
CA VAL A 89 19.55 -20.25 -2.11
C VAL A 89 18.46 -20.83 -3.00
N THR A 90 18.55 -22.11 -3.38
CA THR A 90 17.52 -22.78 -4.19
C THR A 90 16.19 -22.92 -3.44
N THR A 91 16.24 -23.22 -2.15
CA THR A 91 15.04 -23.26 -1.29
C THR A 91 14.40 -21.88 -1.16
N ILE A 92 15.20 -20.84 -0.90
CA ILE A 92 14.71 -19.46 -0.79
C ILE A 92 14.13 -18.98 -2.13
N GLY A 93 14.81 -19.26 -3.24
CA GLY A 93 14.34 -18.91 -4.58
C GLY A 93 13.00 -19.57 -4.91
N SER A 94 12.89 -20.88 -4.72
CA SER A 94 11.63 -21.60 -4.97
C SER A 94 10.49 -21.13 -4.06
N GLN A 95 10.76 -20.86 -2.78
CA GLN A 95 9.76 -20.30 -1.86
C GLN A 95 9.34 -18.88 -2.28
N ALA A 96 10.28 -18.04 -2.70
CA ALA A 96 10.00 -16.70 -3.18
C ALA A 96 9.12 -16.73 -4.44
N GLU A 97 9.40 -17.62 -5.39
CA GLU A 97 8.56 -17.82 -6.59
C GLU A 97 7.13 -18.26 -6.23
N ILE A 98 6.99 -19.21 -5.29
CA ILE A 98 5.67 -19.67 -4.83
C ILE A 98 4.88 -18.53 -4.17
N VAL A 99 5.51 -17.80 -3.26
CA VAL A 99 4.87 -16.67 -2.56
C VAL A 99 4.52 -15.55 -3.53
N HIS A 100 5.40 -15.28 -4.49
CA HIS A 100 5.18 -14.29 -5.54
C HIS A 100 3.99 -14.67 -6.42
N ALA A 101 3.94 -15.90 -6.93
CA ALA A 101 2.83 -16.39 -7.74
C ALA A 101 1.50 -16.36 -6.97
N ALA A 102 1.51 -16.83 -5.72
CA ALA A 102 0.33 -16.76 -4.84
C ALA A 102 -0.10 -15.32 -4.55
N GLY A 103 0.86 -14.40 -4.43
CA GLY A 103 0.57 -12.99 -4.21
C GLY A 103 -0.04 -12.31 -5.44
N LEU A 104 0.47 -12.64 -6.63
CA LEU A 104 -0.08 -12.15 -7.89
C LEU A 104 -1.48 -12.71 -8.16
N GLU A 105 -1.71 -13.99 -7.89
CA GLU A 105 -3.05 -14.59 -7.93
C GLU A 105 -4.00 -13.90 -6.94
N ARG A 106 -3.55 -13.65 -5.72
CA ARG A 106 -4.34 -12.94 -4.69
C ARG A 106 -4.69 -11.50 -5.09
N ASN A 107 -3.81 -10.80 -5.80
CA ASN A 107 -4.05 -9.43 -6.26
C ASN A 107 -5.00 -9.38 -7.48
N ARG A 108 -4.90 -10.40 -8.34
CA ARG A 108 -5.73 -10.58 -9.53
C ARG A 108 -7.06 -11.30 -9.28
N SER A 109 -7.32 -11.83 -8.08
CA SER A 109 -8.54 -12.59 -7.85
C SER A 109 -9.30 -12.13 -6.61
N ILE A 110 -10.61 -12.10 -6.74
CA ILE A 110 -11.52 -11.87 -5.63
C ILE A 110 -12.67 -12.87 -5.69
N ASN A 111 -12.87 -13.62 -4.59
CA ASN A 111 -13.93 -14.63 -4.48
C ASN A 111 -13.99 -15.62 -5.68
N GLY A 112 -12.84 -15.96 -6.28
CA GLY A 112 -12.76 -16.84 -7.44
C GLY A 112 -13.00 -16.17 -8.81
N ARG A 113 -13.29 -14.87 -8.84
CA ARG A 113 -13.34 -14.04 -10.06
C ARG A 113 -11.96 -13.46 -10.34
N VAL A 114 -11.49 -13.58 -11.58
CA VAL A 114 -10.24 -12.95 -12.03
C VAL A 114 -10.53 -11.51 -12.46
N ARG A 115 -9.79 -10.56 -11.90
CA ARG A 115 -9.76 -9.16 -12.29
C ARG A 115 -8.91 -8.97 -13.53
N THR A 116 -9.42 -8.14 -14.42
CA THR A 116 -8.81 -7.81 -15.70
C THR A 116 -8.93 -6.32 -15.98
N ALA A 117 -8.15 -5.83 -16.94
CA ALA A 117 -8.27 -4.46 -17.45
C ALA A 117 -9.67 -4.12 -17.97
N ASP A 118 -10.46 -5.15 -18.30
CA ASP A 118 -11.76 -5.10 -18.96
C ASP A 118 -12.93 -5.22 -17.97
N ASP A 119 -12.67 -5.20 -16.66
CA ASP A 119 -13.68 -5.45 -15.62
C ASP A 119 -14.86 -4.47 -15.65
N ILE A 120 -14.60 -3.20 -15.94
CA ILE A 120 -15.64 -2.15 -15.99
C ILE A 120 -16.02 -1.86 -17.43
N LEU A 121 -15.04 -1.61 -18.28
CA LEU A 121 -15.26 -1.23 -19.66
C LEU A 121 -14.35 -2.03 -20.61
N PRO A 122 -14.87 -3.08 -21.27
CA PRO A 122 -14.05 -3.97 -22.08
C PRO A 122 -13.39 -3.27 -23.28
N ASP A 123 -12.14 -3.62 -23.59
CA ASP A 123 -11.36 -3.14 -24.75
C ASP A 123 -10.93 -1.66 -24.74
N HIS A 124 -11.07 -0.95 -23.61
CA HIS A 124 -10.76 0.48 -23.53
C HIS A 124 -9.37 0.80 -22.96
N PHE A 125 -8.81 -0.08 -22.13
CA PHE A 125 -7.46 0.06 -21.57
C PHE A 125 -6.47 -0.89 -22.27
N PRO A 126 -5.18 -0.51 -22.44
CA PRO A 126 -4.54 0.75 -22.05
C PRO A 126 -4.84 1.94 -22.99
N ALA A 127 -5.42 1.68 -24.16
CA ALA A 127 -5.95 2.73 -25.02
C ALA A 127 -7.11 2.19 -25.90
N PRO A 128 -8.15 3.01 -26.15
CA PRO A 128 -9.31 2.61 -26.93
C PRO A 128 -8.96 2.40 -28.40
N ARG A 129 -9.73 1.54 -29.09
CA ARG A 129 -9.49 1.17 -30.49
C ARG A 129 -9.79 2.28 -31.50
N SER A 130 -10.58 3.27 -31.13
CA SER A 130 -11.02 4.36 -32.02
C SER A 130 -11.07 5.70 -31.29
N LYS A 131 -11.03 6.80 -32.06
CA LYS A 131 -11.18 8.15 -31.52
C LYS A 131 -12.58 8.39 -30.93
N ALA A 132 -13.63 7.91 -31.60
CA ALA A 132 -14.99 7.97 -31.07
C ALA A 132 -15.09 7.26 -29.71
N GLY A 133 -14.44 6.10 -29.58
CA GLY A 133 -14.35 5.39 -28.30
C GLY A 133 -13.68 6.23 -27.21
N LEU A 134 -12.63 7.00 -27.53
CA LEU A 134 -11.99 7.91 -26.57
C LEU A 134 -12.91 9.06 -26.13
N GLU A 135 -13.70 9.61 -27.05
CA GLU A 135 -14.61 10.73 -26.76
C GLU A 135 -15.81 10.29 -25.90
N GLU A 136 -16.30 9.06 -26.10
CA GLU A 136 -17.42 8.48 -25.35
C GLU A 136 -17.01 7.85 -24.02
N MET A 137 -15.75 7.40 -23.91
CA MET A 137 -15.22 6.63 -22.77
C MET A 137 -15.49 7.27 -21.40
N PRO A 138 -15.32 8.58 -21.15
CA PRO A 138 -15.58 9.14 -19.83
C PRO A 138 -17.01 8.90 -19.35
N PHE A 139 -17.99 9.11 -20.22
CA PHE A 139 -19.41 8.96 -19.90
C PHE A 139 -19.77 7.48 -19.73
N ALA A 140 -19.34 6.62 -20.66
CA ALA A 140 -19.57 5.19 -20.59
C ALA A 140 -18.92 4.56 -19.36
N MET A 141 -17.69 4.97 -19.02
CA MET A 141 -16.98 4.52 -17.82
C MET A 141 -17.70 4.93 -16.55
N HIS A 142 -18.16 6.19 -16.45
CA HIS A 142 -18.91 6.66 -15.28
C HIS A 142 -20.22 5.87 -15.10
N GLU A 143 -20.98 5.65 -16.18
CA GLU A 143 -22.22 4.85 -16.14
C GLU A 143 -21.95 3.41 -15.69
N ALA A 144 -20.96 2.75 -16.29
CA ALA A 144 -20.54 1.40 -15.94
C ALA A 144 -20.03 1.29 -14.49
N LEU A 145 -19.29 2.29 -14.00
CA LEU A 145 -18.85 2.35 -12.59
C LEU A 145 -20.02 2.45 -11.63
N VAL A 146 -21.00 3.33 -11.91
CA VAL A 146 -22.19 3.46 -11.07
C VAL A 146 -22.95 2.14 -11.00
N GLU A 147 -23.09 1.44 -12.12
CA GLU A 147 -23.71 0.11 -12.16
C GLU A 147 -22.88 -0.93 -11.40
N ALA A 148 -21.56 -0.95 -11.59
CA ALA A 148 -20.66 -1.85 -10.88
C ALA A 148 -20.75 -1.66 -9.36
N TYR A 149 -20.78 -0.42 -8.85
CA TYR A 149 -20.99 -0.14 -7.44
C TYR A 149 -22.37 -0.59 -6.93
N ARG A 150 -23.43 -0.47 -7.74
CA ARG A 150 -24.77 -1.00 -7.38
C ARG A 150 -24.74 -2.51 -7.24
N ASN A 151 -24.13 -3.20 -8.21
CA ASN A 151 -24.00 -4.65 -8.22
C ASN A 151 -23.16 -5.13 -7.03
N LEU A 152 -22.04 -4.45 -6.75
CA LEU A 152 -21.20 -4.73 -5.61
C LEU A 152 -21.95 -4.57 -4.28
N LEU A 153 -22.70 -3.48 -4.09
CA LEU A 153 -23.50 -3.26 -2.88
C LEU A 153 -24.56 -4.36 -2.72
N ALA A 154 -25.19 -4.81 -3.82
CA ALA A 154 -26.13 -5.92 -3.78
C ALA A 154 -25.45 -7.26 -3.44
N GLU A 155 -24.28 -7.54 -4.03
CA GLU A 155 -23.49 -8.75 -3.79
C GLU A 155 -23.08 -8.89 -2.32
N VAL A 156 -22.59 -7.80 -1.72
CA VAL A 156 -22.20 -7.78 -0.30
C VAL A 156 -23.38 -7.62 0.67
N GLN A 157 -24.61 -7.59 0.14
CA GLN A 157 -25.85 -7.36 0.88
C GLN A 157 -25.80 -6.09 1.75
N ALA A 158 -25.16 -5.04 1.22
CA ALA A 158 -25.21 -3.71 1.80
C ALA A 158 -26.55 -3.04 1.47
N GLY A 159 -27.14 -2.39 2.46
CA GLY A 159 -28.45 -1.78 2.33
C GLY A 159 -28.52 -0.36 2.88
N THR A 160 -29.62 0.31 2.56
CA THR A 160 -29.98 1.61 3.14
C THR A 160 -31.16 1.44 4.09
N PRO A 161 -31.34 2.35 5.07
CA PRO A 161 -32.54 2.34 5.90
C PRO A 161 -33.79 2.61 5.03
N PRO A 162 -34.98 2.21 5.49
CA PRO A 162 -36.22 2.47 4.76
C PRO A 162 -36.45 3.98 4.60
N GLU A 163 -37.05 4.36 3.47
CA GLU A 163 -37.33 5.75 3.14
C GLU A 163 -38.20 6.42 4.22
N ALA A 164 -37.83 7.65 4.60
CA ALA A 164 -38.52 8.40 5.64
C ALA A 164 -40.02 8.59 5.35
N GLN A 165 -40.38 8.79 4.09
CA GLN A 165 -41.77 8.96 3.65
C GLN A 165 -42.59 7.68 3.87
N ALA A 166 -42.07 6.53 3.45
CA ALA A 166 -42.73 5.24 3.64
C ALA A 166 -42.94 4.90 5.13
N VAL A 167 -41.96 5.25 5.97
CA VAL A 167 -42.05 5.08 7.43
C VAL A 167 -43.14 6.00 8.00
N SER A 168 -43.17 7.27 7.58
CA SER A 168 -44.17 8.25 8.01
C SER A 168 -45.59 7.79 7.69
N GLU A 169 -45.84 7.29 6.49
CA GLU A 169 -47.15 6.79 6.06
C GLU A 169 -47.62 5.57 6.86
N ARG A 170 -46.70 4.65 7.17
CA ARG A 170 -47.01 3.50 8.05
C ARG A 170 -47.34 3.95 9.47
N LEU A 171 -46.59 4.92 10.00
CA LEU A 171 -46.84 5.47 11.33
C LEU A 171 -48.13 6.28 11.42
N SER A 172 -48.49 7.05 10.37
CA SER A 172 -49.77 7.76 10.30
C SER A 172 -50.95 6.79 10.38
N ARG A 173 -50.93 5.73 9.58
CA ARG A 173 -51.97 4.68 9.64
C ARG A 173 -52.08 4.06 11.03
N ARG A 174 -50.95 3.82 11.70
CA ARG A 174 -50.94 3.26 13.05
C ARG A 174 -51.53 4.23 14.08
N ARG A 175 -51.21 5.52 13.95
CA ARG A 175 -51.78 6.60 14.77
C ARG A 175 -53.30 6.66 14.61
N ASP A 176 -53.80 6.59 13.38
CA ASP A 176 -55.24 6.67 13.12
C ASP A 176 -55.99 5.44 13.71
N VAL A 177 -55.37 4.24 13.64
CA VAL A 177 -55.87 3.04 14.33
C VAL A 177 -55.90 3.24 15.85
N PHE A 178 -54.87 3.84 16.45
CA PHE A 178 -54.84 4.12 17.88
C PHE A 178 -55.96 5.08 18.31
N VAL A 179 -56.09 6.21 17.61
CA VAL A 179 -57.13 7.23 17.88
C VAL A 179 -58.53 6.63 17.79
N SER A 180 -58.80 5.86 16.73
CA SER A 180 -60.08 5.17 16.57
C SER A 180 -60.34 4.11 17.65
N GLY A 181 -59.30 3.39 18.08
CA GLY A 181 -59.37 2.41 19.17
C GLY A 181 -59.65 3.04 20.53
N ALA A 182 -59.13 4.24 20.77
CA ALA A 182 -59.44 5.07 21.94
C ALA A 182 -60.83 5.74 21.87
N ARG A 183 -61.60 5.52 20.78
CA ARG A 183 -62.90 6.13 20.52
C ARG A 183 -62.85 7.67 20.52
N LYS A 184 -61.76 8.22 19.97
CA LYS A 184 -61.56 9.66 19.79
C LYS A 184 -61.65 9.99 18.30
N ASP A 185 -62.01 11.24 17.99
CA ASP A 185 -62.10 11.71 16.60
C ASP A 185 -60.76 12.26 16.11
N SER A 186 -59.94 12.78 17.02
CA SER A 186 -58.64 13.34 16.71
C SER A 186 -57.59 13.08 17.80
N VAL A 187 -56.32 13.35 17.47
CA VAL A 187 -55.21 13.31 18.43
C VAL A 187 -55.38 14.37 19.52
N ASP A 188 -56.04 15.49 19.21
CA ASP A 188 -56.23 16.61 20.14
C ASP A 188 -57.24 16.27 21.26
N ASP A 189 -58.03 15.21 21.07
CA ASP A 189 -59.00 14.72 22.06
C ASP A 189 -58.39 13.70 23.05
N LEU A 190 -57.10 13.36 22.89
CA LEU A 190 -56.38 12.43 23.77
C LEU A 190 -55.95 13.13 25.06
N GLU A 191 -56.08 12.43 26.18
CA GLU A 191 -55.60 12.86 27.48
C GLU A 191 -54.08 12.62 27.64
N GLY A 192 -53.45 13.21 28.66
CA GLY A 192 -51.99 13.17 28.85
C GLY A 192 -51.40 11.75 28.83
N ASP A 193 -52.00 10.82 29.58
CA ASP A 193 -51.56 9.42 29.63
C ASP A 193 -51.79 8.69 28.28
N GLU A 194 -52.85 9.05 27.55
CA GLU A 194 -53.15 8.49 26.23
C GLU A 194 -52.16 8.99 25.16
N ILE A 195 -51.72 10.25 25.25
CA ILE A 195 -50.69 10.83 24.37
C ILE A 195 -49.36 10.11 24.58
N ASP A 196 -48.96 9.87 25.83
CA ASP A 196 -47.70 9.19 26.13
C ASP A 196 -47.75 7.71 25.74
N ALA A 197 -48.90 7.05 25.91
CA ALA A 197 -49.14 5.69 25.39
C ALA A 197 -49.03 5.63 23.86
N MET A 198 -49.66 6.58 23.15
CA MET A 198 -49.59 6.69 21.69
C MET A 198 -48.14 6.89 21.23
N ARG A 199 -47.39 7.80 21.88
CA ARG A 199 -45.97 8.03 21.56
C ARG A 199 -45.14 6.78 21.76
N GLY A 200 -45.37 6.05 22.85
CA GLY A 200 -44.73 4.76 23.12
C GLY A 200 -45.00 3.73 22.02
N GLU A 201 -46.26 3.60 21.61
CA GLU A 201 -46.65 2.69 20.53
C GLU A 201 -46.04 3.08 19.18
N LEU A 202 -46.08 4.36 18.81
CA LEU A 202 -45.50 4.83 17.55
C LEU A 202 -43.97 4.68 17.53
N ALA A 203 -43.30 4.89 18.67
CA ALA A 203 -41.87 4.66 18.79
C ALA A 203 -41.52 3.16 18.62
N ALA A 204 -42.27 2.27 19.28
CA ALA A 204 -42.12 0.84 19.12
C ALA A 204 -42.40 0.38 17.68
N ALA A 205 -43.46 0.88 17.06
CA ALA A 205 -43.81 0.60 15.67
C ALA A 205 -42.72 1.06 14.70
N ARG A 206 -42.15 2.26 14.92
CA ARG A 206 -41.04 2.78 14.11
C ARG A 206 -39.81 1.87 14.18
N LEU A 207 -39.41 1.47 15.38
CA LEU A 207 -38.28 0.55 15.56
C LEU A 207 -38.57 -0.82 14.93
N ASN A 208 -39.81 -1.30 15.00
CA ASN A 208 -40.21 -2.55 14.36
C ASN A 208 -40.10 -2.47 12.82
N ILE A 209 -40.50 -1.35 12.21
CA ILE A 209 -40.33 -1.13 10.76
C ILE A 209 -38.85 -1.17 10.37
N TYR A 210 -37.98 -0.52 11.15
CA TYR A 210 -36.54 -0.55 10.89
C TYR A 210 -35.97 -1.95 11.04
N ARG A 211 -36.42 -2.69 12.06
CA ARG A 211 -36.01 -4.07 12.30
C ARG A 211 -36.44 -4.99 11.18
N SER A 212 -37.72 -4.96 10.79
CA SER A 212 -38.25 -5.81 9.74
C SER A 212 -37.51 -5.57 8.42
N HIS A 213 -37.20 -4.31 8.09
CA HIS A 213 -36.43 -3.96 6.90
C HIS A 213 -34.97 -4.44 6.99
N ALA A 214 -34.31 -4.26 8.14
CA ALA A 214 -32.94 -4.74 8.33
C ALA A 214 -32.84 -6.28 8.22
N LEU A 215 -33.88 -7.00 8.64
CA LEU A 215 -33.97 -8.46 8.58
C LEU A 215 -34.54 -9.00 7.25
N GLY A 216 -35.04 -8.13 6.36
CA GLY A 216 -35.70 -8.56 5.12
C GLY A 216 -37.12 -9.16 5.31
N GLU A 217 -37.72 -8.99 6.48
CA GLU A 217 -39.07 -9.51 6.80
C GLU A 217 -40.18 -8.80 6.00
N ASP A 218 -39.89 -7.63 5.42
CA ASP A 218 -40.78 -6.88 4.55
C ASP A 218 -40.65 -7.22 3.06
N GLY A 219 -39.94 -8.31 2.74
CA GLY A 219 -39.72 -8.79 1.38
C GLY A 219 -38.45 -8.21 0.73
N THR A 220 -37.69 -7.39 1.44
CA THR A 220 -36.36 -6.93 1.01
C THR A 220 -35.27 -7.97 1.34
N SER A 221 -34.10 -7.85 0.74
CA SER A 221 -32.95 -8.68 1.12
C SER A 221 -32.45 -8.28 2.52
N PRO A 222 -32.11 -9.25 3.39
CA PRO A 222 -31.51 -8.94 4.68
C PRO A 222 -30.25 -8.09 4.54
N ILE A 223 -30.12 -7.06 5.39
CA ILE A 223 -29.00 -6.12 5.33
C ILE A 223 -27.87 -6.67 6.20
N ARG A 224 -26.70 -6.94 5.60
CA ARG A 224 -25.48 -7.29 6.36
C ARG A 224 -24.90 -6.07 7.05
N PHE A 225 -24.79 -4.94 6.35
CA PHE A 225 -24.37 -3.66 6.92
C PHE A 225 -24.96 -2.49 6.12
N TYR A 226 -25.03 -1.31 6.74
CA TYR A 226 -25.55 -0.13 6.05
C TYR A 226 -24.48 0.54 5.18
N ALA A 227 -24.72 0.61 3.88
CA ALA A 227 -23.99 1.46 2.94
C ALA A 227 -24.88 1.72 1.73
N GLY A 228 -24.68 2.87 1.09
CA GLY A 228 -25.33 3.23 -0.16
C GLY A 228 -24.34 3.90 -1.10
N LEU A 229 -24.80 4.20 -2.32
CA LEU A 229 -23.97 4.81 -3.36
C LEU A 229 -23.35 6.14 -2.94
N GLY A 230 -24.05 6.93 -2.11
CA GLY A 230 -23.55 8.22 -1.63
C GLY A 230 -22.34 8.11 -0.69
N GLN A 231 -21.96 6.90 -0.24
CA GLN A 231 -20.73 6.67 0.52
C GLN A 231 -19.59 6.10 -0.33
N MET A 232 -19.86 5.72 -1.57
CA MET A 232 -18.85 5.16 -2.48
C MET A 232 -18.00 6.29 -3.07
N PRO A 233 -16.71 6.06 -3.37
CA PRO A 233 -15.83 7.04 -4.01
C PRO A 233 -16.12 7.15 -5.51
N ILE A 234 -17.39 7.36 -5.88
CA ILE A 234 -17.81 7.51 -7.28
C ILE A 234 -17.33 8.88 -7.76
N ALA A 235 -16.54 8.88 -8.83
CA ALA A 235 -16.09 10.10 -9.46
C ALA A 235 -17.28 10.93 -9.97
N PRO A 236 -17.20 12.28 -9.94
CA PRO A 236 -18.28 13.11 -10.44
C PRO A 236 -18.53 12.87 -11.93
N GLU A 237 -19.77 13.07 -12.36
CA GLU A 237 -20.16 12.95 -13.76
C GLU A 237 -19.25 13.82 -14.65
N PRO A 238 -18.61 13.23 -15.67
CA PRO A 238 -17.68 13.95 -16.53
C PRO A 238 -18.42 15.03 -17.32
N LYS A 239 -17.78 16.20 -17.46
CA LYS A 239 -18.32 17.33 -18.25
C LYS A 239 -17.58 17.54 -19.57
N SER A 240 -16.47 16.84 -19.75
CA SER A 240 -15.56 16.95 -20.88
C SER A 240 -14.75 15.66 -21.00
N MET A 241 -13.94 15.57 -22.06
CA MET A 241 -12.89 14.55 -22.12
C MET A 241 -11.98 14.60 -20.89
N LEU A 242 -11.53 13.42 -20.46
CA LEU A 242 -10.63 13.21 -19.34
C LEU A 242 -9.37 12.44 -19.80
N PRO A 243 -8.22 12.63 -19.12
CA PRO A 243 -7.04 11.81 -19.36
C PRO A 243 -7.33 10.32 -19.11
N LEU A 244 -6.74 9.44 -19.91
CA LEU A 244 -6.91 7.98 -19.78
C LEU A 244 -6.44 7.50 -18.40
N GLY A 245 -5.33 8.04 -17.90
CA GLY A 245 -4.81 7.70 -16.58
C GLY A 245 -5.80 7.97 -15.44
N MET A 246 -6.56 9.07 -15.52
CA MET A 246 -7.60 9.38 -14.52
C MET A 246 -8.75 8.38 -14.55
N MET A 247 -9.17 7.92 -15.74
CA MET A 247 -10.21 6.89 -15.84
C MET A 247 -9.72 5.52 -15.36
N PHE A 248 -8.43 5.22 -15.55
CA PHE A 248 -7.81 4.01 -14.99
C PHE A 248 -7.77 4.06 -13.46
N GLU A 249 -7.48 5.23 -12.88
CA GLU A 249 -7.56 5.42 -11.43
C GLU A 249 -8.98 5.15 -10.90
N TRP A 250 -10.04 5.56 -11.61
CA TRP A 250 -11.42 5.24 -11.21
C TRP A 250 -11.69 3.73 -11.17
N GLN A 251 -11.17 2.98 -12.14
CA GLN A 251 -11.23 1.52 -12.14
C GLN A 251 -10.48 0.92 -10.94
N TRP A 252 -9.33 1.49 -10.61
CA TRP A 252 -8.54 1.05 -9.46
C TRP A 252 -9.24 1.34 -8.13
N ASP A 253 -9.86 2.52 -8.00
CA ASP A 253 -10.67 2.90 -6.84
C ASP A 253 -11.84 1.94 -6.63
N TYR A 254 -12.46 1.48 -7.73
CA TYR A 254 -13.45 0.42 -7.69
C TYR A 254 -12.85 -0.88 -7.14
N TRP A 255 -11.72 -1.38 -7.65
CA TRP A 255 -11.12 -2.62 -7.16
C TRP A 255 -10.75 -2.56 -5.67
N VAL A 256 -10.20 -1.44 -5.21
CA VAL A 256 -9.88 -1.21 -3.79
C VAL A 256 -11.15 -1.20 -2.94
N THR A 257 -12.21 -0.56 -3.43
CA THR A 257 -13.50 -0.52 -2.72
C THR A 257 -14.15 -1.90 -2.68
N GLU A 258 -14.04 -2.67 -3.76
CA GLU A 258 -14.51 -4.04 -3.88
C GLU A 258 -13.90 -4.93 -2.80
N ASP A 259 -12.57 -4.94 -2.69
CA ASP A 259 -11.84 -5.67 -1.63
C ASP A 259 -12.34 -5.28 -0.23
N LEU A 260 -12.53 -3.98 0.01
CA LEU A 260 -12.92 -3.47 1.32
C LEU A 260 -14.37 -3.82 1.69
N LEU A 261 -15.31 -3.71 0.75
CA LEU A 261 -16.70 -4.09 1.01
C LEU A 261 -16.85 -5.60 1.21
N HIS A 262 -16.07 -6.42 0.50
CA HIS A 262 -16.02 -7.85 0.77
C HIS A 262 -15.41 -8.16 2.14
N ALA A 263 -14.39 -7.42 2.59
CA ALA A 263 -13.88 -7.54 3.96
C ALA A 263 -14.98 -7.25 5.00
N PHE A 264 -15.76 -6.19 4.78
CA PHE A 264 -16.87 -5.81 5.67
C PHE A 264 -17.96 -6.88 5.72
N ALA A 265 -18.33 -7.43 4.56
CA ALA A 265 -19.26 -8.56 4.48
C ALA A 265 -18.71 -9.80 5.18
N ALA A 266 -17.44 -10.13 4.98
CA ALA A 266 -16.78 -11.28 5.61
C ALA A 266 -16.70 -11.13 7.14
N ALA A 267 -16.51 -9.91 7.65
CA ALA A 267 -16.54 -9.65 9.10
C ALA A 267 -17.89 -10.01 9.73
N ASN A 268 -18.98 -9.82 9.00
CA ASN A 268 -20.33 -10.20 9.43
C ASN A 268 -20.66 -11.67 9.13
N GLY A 269 -20.06 -12.27 8.09
CA GLY A 269 -20.41 -13.61 7.66
C GLY A 269 -21.87 -13.65 7.22
N ASP A 270 -22.66 -14.55 7.81
CA ASP A 270 -24.10 -14.68 7.52
C ASP A 270 -24.98 -13.83 8.46
N GLU A 271 -24.38 -13.07 9.38
CA GLU A 271 -25.12 -12.24 10.32
C GLU A 271 -25.63 -10.95 9.66
N THR A 272 -26.83 -10.51 10.06
CA THR A 272 -27.37 -9.21 9.66
C THR A 272 -26.74 -8.08 10.47
N VAL A 273 -27.01 -6.83 10.06
CA VAL A 273 -26.51 -5.61 10.70
C VAL A 273 -26.83 -5.51 12.20
N LEU A 274 -27.86 -6.21 12.67
CA LEU A 274 -28.25 -6.21 14.09
C LEU A 274 -27.28 -7.02 14.96
N GLN A 275 -26.73 -8.11 14.42
CA GLN A 275 -25.86 -9.05 15.16
C GLN A 275 -24.39 -8.89 14.75
N GLY A 276 -24.13 -8.71 13.45
CA GLY A 276 -22.79 -8.62 12.88
C GLY A 276 -21.97 -7.45 13.43
N PRO A 277 -20.63 -7.58 13.53
CA PRO A 277 -19.77 -6.53 14.06
C PRO A 277 -19.82 -5.25 13.22
N MET A 278 -19.80 -5.35 11.89
CA MET A 278 -19.84 -4.20 10.99
C MET A 278 -21.28 -3.68 10.88
N LYS A 279 -21.49 -2.42 11.25
CA LYS A 279 -22.84 -1.83 11.29
C LYS A 279 -23.10 -0.91 10.11
N ARG A 280 -22.19 0.02 9.84
CA ARG A 280 -22.40 1.05 8.81
C ARG A 280 -21.09 1.58 8.27
N LEU A 281 -21.02 1.77 6.95
CA LEU A 281 -20.05 2.64 6.31
C LEU A 281 -20.59 4.07 6.30
N VAL A 282 -19.85 5.01 6.87
CA VAL A 282 -20.23 6.43 6.93
C VAL A 282 -19.60 7.20 5.78
N SER A 283 -18.32 6.95 5.49
CA SER A 283 -17.61 7.52 4.34
C SER A 283 -16.47 6.59 3.92
N LEU A 284 -16.18 6.59 2.62
CA LEU A 284 -15.03 5.94 2.02
C LEU A 284 -14.34 6.91 1.06
N ASN A 285 -13.03 7.07 1.22
CA ASN A 285 -12.22 7.90 0.35
C ASN A 285 -10.93 7.16 0.00
N VAL A 286 -10.65 7.00 -1.29
CA VAL A 286 -9.37 6.48 -1.78
C VAL A 286 -8.52 7.67 -2.17
N LEU A 287 -7.32 7.78 -1.59
CA LEU A 287 -6.43 8.89 -1.89
C LEU A 287 -5.82 8.72 -3.30
N PRO A 288 -5.54 9.83 -4.00
CA PRO A 288 -4.85 9.79 -5.28
C PRO A 288 -3.51 9.05 -5.20
N LEU A 289 -3.06 8.51 -6.33
CA LEU A 289 -1.81 7.76 -6.38
C LEU A 289 -0.63 8.67 -6.01
N GLY A 290 0.25 8.18 -5.13
CA GLY A 290 1.41 8.97 -4.67
C GLY A 290 1.06 10.12 -3.72
N ALA A 291 -0.17 10.18 -3.19
CA ALA A 291 -0.48 11.08 -2.09
C ALA A 291 0.45 10.79 -0.89
N GLU A 292 1.21 11.81 -0.47
CA GLU A 292 2.06 11.70 0.71
C GLU A 292 1.19 11.50 1.96
N LEU A 293 1.60 10.57 2.83
CA LEU A 293 0.98 10.45 4.14
C LEU A 293 1.24 11.75 4.91
N PRO A 294 0.22 12.45 5.40
CA PRO A 294 0.45 13.65 6.20
C PRO A 294 1.26 13.26 7.44
N GLU A 295 2.35 13.97 7.70
CA GLU A 295 3.20 13.77 8.87
C GLU A 295 2.35 13.71 10.14
N GLY A 296 2.64 12.74 11.00
CA GLY A 296 1.75 12.26 12.05
C GLY A 296 1.14 13.33 12.98
N GLY A 297 -0.14 13.13 13.29
CA GLY A 297 -0.69 13.33 14.64
C GLY A 297 -0.59 14.72 15.27
N GLY A 298 -1.45 15.64 14.86
CA GLY A 298 -1.68 16.88 15.63
C GLY A 298 -2.96 17.59 15.22
N ASN A 299 -3.99 17.50 16.07
CA ASN A 299 -5.16 18.38 16.10
C ASN A 299 -6.04 18.48 14.82
N SER A 300 -6.96 17.53 14.63
CA SER A 300 -8.23 17.82 13.95
C SER A 300 -9.26 18.35 14.96
N GLY A 301 -9.11 19.62 15.29
CA GLY A 301 -10.10 20.40 16.04
C GLY A 301 -10.77 21.42 15.13
N GLY A 302 -12.08 21.32 14.98
CA GLY A 302 -12.95 22.46 14.69
C GLY A 302 -13.13 22.84 13.22
N SER A 303 -14.16 22.29 12.60
CA SER A 303 -14.91 22.93 11.52
C SER A 303 -15.44 24.30 11.97
N GLY A 304 -15.06 25.38 11.29
CA GLY A 304 -15.63 26.72 11.47
C GLY A 304 -15.74 27.45 10.14
N PHE A 305 -16.98 27.67 9.70
CA PHE A 305 -17.35 28.40 8.48
C PHE A 305 -17.11 29.92 8.59
N SER A 306 -16.74 30.50 7.44
CA SER A 306 -17.07 31.86 6.95
C SER A 306 -16.49 33.12 7.61
N GLY A 307 -16.01 34.04 6.76
CA GLY A 307 -15.92 35.47 7.07
C GLY A 307 -14.75 36.17 6.36
N GLY A 308 -14.99 36.75 5.18
CA GLY A 308 -13.94 37.39 4.38
C GLY A 308 -13.45 38.76 4.87
N THR A 309 -12.41 39.26 4.21
CA THR A 309 -12.21 40.61 3.60
C THR A 309 -10.69 40.82 3.34
N PRO A 310 -10.26 41.42 2.20
CA PRO A 310 -8.85 41.47 1.79
C PRO A 310 -8.11 42.74 2.25
N GLY A 311 -6.87 42.58 2.73
CA GLY A 311 -5.97 43.66 3.13
C GLY A 311 -4.65 43.63 2.37
N MET A 312 -4.39 44.70 1.62
CA MET A 312 -3.14 45.02 0.92
C MET A 312 -1.94 45.18 1.86
N GLY A 313 -0.73 44.90 1.38
CA GLY A 313 0.48 45.59 1.86
C GLY A 313 1.79 44.82 1.74
N ALA A 314 2.66 45.29 0.82
CA ALA A 314 4.13 45.33 0.79
C ALA A 314 4.92 44.37 1.73
N GLY A 315 5.92 43.62 1.28
CA GLY A 315 7.03 44.00 0.41
C GLY A 315 8.34 43.90 1.21
N GLY A 316 9.24 42.98 0.83
CA GLY A 316 10.59 42.86 1.43
C GLY A 316 11.21 41.49 1.20
N GLY A 317 12.11 41.38 0.23
CA GLY A 317 12.74 40.12 -0.18
C GLY A 317 14.09 39.82 0.50
N ASN A 318 14.48 38.54 0.43
CA ASN A 318 15.82 38.09 0.04
C ASN A 318 15.76 36.60 -0.37
N PRO A 319 16.65 36.09 -1.25
CA PRO A 319 16.45 34.85 -1.99
C PRO A 319 17.19 33.66 -1.36
N GLY A 320 16.69 32.45 -1.63
CA GLY A 320 17.53 31.24 -1.55
C GLY A 320 16.89 30.03 -0.88
N ARG A 321 15.91 29.41 -1.52
CA ARG A 321 15.75 27.94 -1.52
C ARG A 321 14.75 27.53 -2.60
N ARG A 322 15.21 26.77 -3.58
CA ARG A 322 14.37 26.19 -4.65
C ARG A 322 13.44 25.15 -4.02
N GLY A 323 12.27 25.62 -3.59
CA GLY A 323 11.11 24.79 -3.28
C GLY A 323 10.40 24.42 -4.58
N ARG A 324 10.29 23.12 -4.82
CA ARG A 324 9.49 22.48 -5.87
C ARG A 324 8.02 22.75 -5.57
N GLY A 325 7.52 23.88 -6.06
CA GLY A 325 6.13 24.27 -5.96
C GLY A 325 5.28 23.49 -6.95
N GLY A 326 4.27 22.79 -6.43
CA GLY A 326 3.14 22.28 -7.19
C GLY A 326 2.41 23.44 -7.84
N GLY A 327 2.56 23.56 -9.15
CA GLY A 327 1.67 24.31 -10.01
C GLY A 327 0.84 23.29 -10.77
N ASN A 328 -0.48 23.50 -10.79
CA ASN A 328 -1.39 22.89 -11.75
C ASN A 328 -0.88 23.19 -13.16
N ALA A 329 0.02 22.34 -13.66
CA ALA A 329 0.29 22.23 -15.07
C ALA A 329 -0.81 21.31 -15.61
N ALA A 330 -1.91 21.93 -16.03
CA ALA A 330 -2.63 21.42 -17.19
C ALA A 330 -1.59 21.38 -18.32
N ALA A 331 -0.87 20.27 -18.43
CA ALA A 331 -0.04 19.97 -19.56
C ALA A 331 -0.99 19.89 -20.74
N ALA A 332 -1.08 20.97 -21.50
CA ALA A 332 -1.69 20.96 -22.80
C ALA A 332 -0.97 19.87 -23.60
N ALA A 333 -1.67 18.75 -23.82
CA ALA A 333 -1.20 17.69 -24.69
C ALA A 333 -0.84 18.33 -26.05
N PRO A 334 0.30 17.94 -26.67
CA PRO A 334 0.60 18.40 -28.00
C PRO A 334 -0.52 17.95 -28.92
N ALA A 335 -1.16 18.90 -29.60
CA ALA A 335 -2.12 18.63 -30.67
C ALA A 335 -1.38 17.92 -31.81
N ALA A 336 -1.27 16.60 -31.72
CA ALA A 336 -0.80 15.75 -32.78
C ALA A 336 -1.89 15.73 -33.87
N SER A 337 -1.65 16.51 -34.92
CA SER A 337 -2.35 16.44 -36.19
C SER A 337 -2.06 15.09 -36.85
N GLY A 338 -2.87 14.09 -36.52
CA GLY A 338 -2.90 12.77 -37.15
C GLY A 338 -4.22 12.09 -36.82
N ALA A 339 -4.99 11.70 -37.84
CA ALA A 339 -6.34 11.16 -37.73
C ALA A 339 -6.39 9.71 -37.22
N GLY A 340 -5.66 9.39 -36.14
CA GLY A 340 -5.54 8.06 -35.55
C GLY A 340 -6.06 7.97 -34.13
N ALA A 341 -6.43 6.75 -33.70
CA ALA A 341 -6.68 6.42 -32.29
C ALA A 341 -5.44 6.72 -31.42
N PRO A 342 -5.60 6.95 -30.10
CA PRO A 342 -4.47 7.14 -29.20
C PRO A 342 -3.47 5.98 -29.31
N ALA A 343 -2.17 6.29 -29.33
CA ALA A 343 -1.13 5.28 -29.45
C ALA A 343 -1.17 4.34 -28.23
N ARG A 344 -1.31 3.03 -28.47
CA ARG A 344 -1.16 2.04 -27.41
C ARG A 344 0.30 2.02 -26.94
N PRO A 345 0.57 2.09 -25.63
CA PRO A 345 1.92 1.85 -25.13
C PRO A 345 2.33 0.40 -25.44
N GLY A 346 3.62 0.15 -25.61
CA GLY A 346 4.16 -1.21 -25.72
C GLY A 346 4.02 -1.98 -24.40
N LYS A 347 4.62 -3.18 -24.28
CA LYS A 347 4.61 -3.92 -23.02
C LYS A 347 5.30 -3.13 -21.92
N ALA A 348 4.76 -3.16 -20.71
CA ALA A 348 5.40 -2.52 -19.56
C ALA A 348 6.66 -3.31 -19.18
N ARG A 349 7.75 -2.59 -18.92
CA ARG A 349 8.99 -3.19 -18.40
C ARG A 349 8.95 -3.12 -16.89
N VAL A 350 8.42 -4.18 -16.28
CA VAL A 350 8.42 -4.39 -14.82
C VAL A 350 9.44 -5.49 -14.51
N ASP A 351 10.38 -5.20 -13.62
CA ASP A 351 11.34 -6.18 -13.12
C ASP A 351 10.98 -6.55 -11.67
N PRO A 352 10.32 -7.70 -11.44
CA PRO A 352 9.94 -8.13 -10.10
C PRO A 352 11.14 -8.56 -9.25
N GLY A 353 12.33 -8.73 -9.85
CA GLY A 353 13.57 -9.08 -9.15
C GLY A 353 14.28 -7.90 -8.49
N VAL A 354 13.82 -6.66 -8.72
CA VAL A 354 14.40 -5.46 -8.10
C VAL A 354 14.03 -5.40 -6.62
N ALA A 355 14.99 -5.03 -5.78
CA ALA A 355 14.75 -4.83 -4.35
C ALA A 355 13.72 -3.71 -4.12
N ALA A 356 12.59 -4.05 -3.51
CA ALA A 356 11.59 -3.10 -3.07
C ALA A 356 12.01 -2.44 -1.74
N ASN A 357 12.67 -1.29 -1.83
CA ASN A 357 13.13 -0.55 -0.65
C ASN A 357 11.94 -0.03 0.18
N VAL A 358 12.07 -0.13 1.50
CA VAL A 358 11.07 0.29 2.49
C VAL A 358 11.63 1.48 3.27
N ASP A 359 10.85 2.56 3.37
CA ASP A 359 11.16 3.75 4.15
C ASP A 359 10.23 3.87 5.35
N LYS A 360 10.70 3.39 6.51
CA LYS A 360 9.95 3.42 7.78
C LYS A 360 9.71 4.83 8.34
N SER A 361 10.28 5.87 7.72
CA SER A 361 9.94 7.25 8.10
C SER A 361 8.56 7.68 7.58
N LEU A 362 8.06 7.04 6.51
CA LEU A 362 6.77 7.36 5.88
C LEU A 362 5.58 6.74 6.61
N SER A 363 5.70 5.48 7.03
CA SER A 363 4.63 4.73 7.70
C SER A 363 5.19 3.59 8.56
N ILE A 364 4.34 2.95 9.36
CA ILE A 364 4.71 1.78 10.16
C ILE A 364 5.19 0.60 9.30
N THR A 365 4.65 0.46 8.09
CA THR A 365 5.08 -0.56 7.12
C THR A 365 6.27 -0.06 6.29
N GLY A 366 6.43 1.25 6.18
CA GLY A 366 7.42 1.96 5.37
C GLY A 366 7.24 1.77 3.87
N ARG A 367 6.09 1.24 3.42
CA ARG A 367 5.86 0.99 2.00
C ARG A 367 5.50 2.29 1.28
N ALA A 368 6.07 2.45 0.10
CA ALA A 368 5.69 3.46 -0.88
C ALA A 368 5.67 2.82 -2.27
N SER A 369 4.93 3.43 -3.20
CA SER A 369 4.95 2.97 -4.60
C SER A 369 6.37 2.98 -5.15
N ASN A 370 6.77 1.90 -5.83
CA ASN A 370 8.10 1.68 -6.36
C ASN A 370 8.01 0.86 -7.67
N ASP A 371 9.15 0.43 -8.22
CA ASP A 371 9.20 -0.25 -9.51
C ASP A 371 8.47 -1.61 -9.55
N VAL A 372 8.21 -2.24 -8.40
CA VAL A 372 7.60 -3.56 -8.27
C VAL A 372 6.10 -3.47 -7.96
N TYR A 373 5.68 -2.51 -7.14
CA TYR A 373 4.28 -2.39 -6.69
C TYR A 373 3.86 -0.95 -6.45
N ASP A 374 2.54 -0.74 -6.49
CA ASP A 374 1.90 0.51 -6.13
C ASP A 374 1.15 0.38 -4.80
N VAL A 375 1.20 1.45 -3.99
CA VAL A 375 0.50 1.54 -2.71
C VAL A 375 -0.69 2.49 -2.86
N ARG A 376 -1.89 2.02 -2.48
CA ARG A 376 -3.12 2.82 -2.42
C ARG A 376 -3.48 3.08 -0.97
N ILE A 377 -3.68 4.34 -0.60
CA ILE A 377 -4.12 4.71 0.75
C ILE A 377 -5.63 4.94 0.73
N VAL A 378 -6.31 4.39 1.74
CA VAL A 378 -7.75 4.50 1.90
C VAL A 378 -8.06 5.05 3.29
N GLU A 379 -9.00 5.98 3.35
CA GLU A 379 -9.57 6.50 4.58
C GLU A 379 -11.04 6.14 4.62
N CYS A 380 -11.47 5.47 5.69
CA CYS A 380 -12.88 5.14 5.88
C CYS A 380 -13.34 5.45 7.31
N GLU A 381 -14.59 5.86 7.42
CA GLU A 381 -15.29 6.05 8.68
C GLU A 381 -16.40 5.01 8.79
N LEU A 382 -16.35 4.22 9.85
CA LEU A 382 -17.22 3.08 10.09
C LEU A 382 -17.98 3.26 11.40
N VAL A 383 -19.14 2.63 11.51
CA VAL A 383 -19.77 2.30 12.78
C VAL A 383 -19.70 0.80 12.95
N VAL A 384 -19.13 0.37 14.08
CA VAL A 384 -18.84 -1.03 14.39
C VAL A 384 -19.32 -1.33 15.81
N ALA A 385 -19.79 -2.55 16.07
CA ALA A 385 -19.96 -3.03 17.43
C ALA A 385 -18.61 -2.94 18.15
N THR A 386 -18.57 -2.34 19.33
CA THR A 386 -17.31 -2.02 20.02
C THR A 386 -16.47 -3.26 20.28
N ARG A 387 -17.12 -4.39 20.62
CA ARG A 387 -16.47 -5.70 20.80
C ARG A 387 -15.98 -6.34 19.49
N GLY A 388 -16.55 -5.93 18.37
CA GLY A 388 -16.31 -6.49 17.04
C GLY A 388 -15.21 -5.81 16.24
N ILE A 389 -14.61 -4.73 16.77
CA ILE A 389 -13.55 -3.97 16.09
C ILE A 389 -12.38 -4.86 15.64
N PRO A 390 -11.81 -5.76 16.49
CA PRO A 390 -10.73 -6.64 16.05
C PRO A 390 -11.13 -7.53 14.88
N LYS A 391 -12.34 -8.11 14.90
CA LYS A 391 -12.85 -8.97 13.83
C LYS A 391 -12.97 -8.23 12.49
N VAL A 392 -13.38 -6.95 12.51
CA VAL A 392 -13.42 -6.13 11.30
C VAL A 392 -12.01 -5.84 10.78
N ILE A 393 -11.06 -5.50 11.67
CA ILE A 393 -9.67 -5.25 11.28
C ILE A 393 -9.02 -6.52 10.69
N ASP A 394 -9.24 -7.68 11.31
CA ASP A 394 -8.74 -8.96 10.82
C ASP A 394 -9.32 -9.29 9.44
N ALA A 395 -10.62 -9.05 9.23
CA ALA A 395 -11.27 -9.27 7.94
C ALA A 395 -10.71 -8.35 6.84
N ILE A 396 -10.38 -7.10 7.18
CA ILE A 396 -9.68 -6.17 6.26
C ILE A 396 -8.30 -6.73 5.92
N ALA A 397 -7.50 -7.14 6.91
CA ALA A 397 -6.16 -7.65 6.68
C ALA A 397 -6.13 -8.97 5.87
N GLN A 398 -7.24 -9.72 5.90
CA GLN A 398 -7.43 -10.92 5.09
C GLN A 398 -7.80 -10.61 3.64
N GLN A 399 -7.99 -9.35 3.24
CA GLN A 399 -8.24 -8.97 1.85
C GLN A 399 -7.03 -8.29 1.22
N ASN A 400 -6.71 -8.72 0.01
CA ASN A 400 -5.78 -8.13 -0.95
C ASN A 400 -4.66 -7.20 -0.39
N PHE A 401 -3.77 -7.78 0.43
CA PHE A 401 -2.62 -7.10 1.04
C PHE A 401 -2.95 -5.79 1.78
N MET A 402 -4.17 -5.66 2.30
CA MET A 402 -4.58 -4.50 3.06
C MET A 402 -3.92 -4.50 4.44
N THR A 403 -3.36 -3.37 4.84
CA THR A 403 -2.76 -3.17 6.16
C THR A 403 -3.35 -1.93 6.81
N VAL A 404 -3.89 -2.08 8.03
CA VAL A 404 -4.42 -0.97 8.81
C VAL A 404 -3.25 -0.19 9.44
N LEU A 405 -3.18 1.12 9.16
CA LEU A 405 -2.10 2.00 9.58
C LEU A 405 -2.45 2.81 10.83
N ASP A 406 -3.68 3.30 10.90
CA ASP A 406 -4.17 4.13 12.00
C ASP A 406 -5.65 3.83 12.29
N VAL A 407 -6.02 3.83 13.56
CA VAL A 407 -7.38 3.56 14.04
C VAL A 407 -7.74 4.56 15.13
N LYS A 408 -8.76 5.38 14.88
CA LYS A 408 -9.31 6.32 15.86
C LYS A 408 -10.70 5.90 16.25
N ILE A 409 -10.92 5.64 17.53
CA ILE A 409 -12.17 5.10 18.06
C ILE A 409 -12.85 6.17 18.91
N ARG A 410 -14.16 6.37 18.70
CA ARG A 410 -15.01 7.24 19.52
C ARG A 410 -16.36 6.56 19.77
N PRO A 411 -17.04 6.80 20.90
CA PRO A 411 -18.39 6.30 21.11
C PRO A 411 -19.35 6.83 20.03
N ALA A 412 -20.24 5.96 19.52
CA ALA A 412 -21.29 6.36 18.61
C ALA A 412 -22.66 6.31 19.31
N ASN A 413 -23.50 7.31 19.05
CA ASN A 413 -24.85 7.35 19.62
C ASN A 413 -25.84 6.59 18.70
N ALA A 414 -26.18 5.36 19.08
CA ALA A 414 -27.14 4.52 18.36
C ALA A 414 -28.55 5.12 18.32
N PHE A 415 -28.99 5.82 19.36
CA PHE A 415 -30.30 6.48 19.40
C PHE A 415 -30.38 7.63 18.39
N SER A 416 -29.31 8.42 18.29
CA SER A 416 -29.23 9.45 17.25
C SER A 416 -29.22 8.86 15.85
N ALA A 417 -28.62 7.68 15.66
CA ALA A 417 -28.61 6.98 14.38
C ALA A 417 -30.01 6.43 14.02
N ALA A 418 -30.78 5.96 15.01
CA ALA A 418 -32.15 5.50 14.83
C ALA A 418 -33.10 6.60 14.31
N ASN A 419 -32.82 7.88 14.61
CA ASN A 419 -33.56 8.99 14.01
C ASN A 419 -33.42 9.05 12.48
N GLY A 420 -32.29 8.58 11.94
CA GLY A 420 -32.03 8.44 10.51
C GLY A 420 -32.41 7.06 9.94
N GLY A 421 -33.10 6.21 10.70
CA GLY A 421 -33.50 4.86 10.28
C GLY A 421 -32.45 3.77 10.47
N PHE A 422 -31.28 4.09 11.02
CA PHE A 422 -30.21 3.13 11.24
C PHE A 422 -30.35 2.46 12.61
N ILE A 423 -30.43 1.13 12.63
CA ILE A 423 -30.51 0.36 13.87
C ILE A 423 -29.35 -0.64 13.95
N TYR A 424 -28.66 -0.70 15.10
CA TYR A 424 -27.40 -1.44 15.24
C TYR A 424 -27.48 -2.65 16.18
N GLY A 425 -28.69 -2.97 16.66
CA GLY A 425 -28.89 -3.99 17.69
C GLY A 425 -28.69 -3.45 19.11
N ILE A 426 -28.56 -4.36 20.06
CA ILE A 426 -28.45 -4.05 21.50
C ILE A 426 -27.03 -3.68 21.93
N GLU A 427 -26.04 -3.93 21.08
CA GLU A 427 -24.65 -3.78 21.44
C GLU A 427 -24.19 -2.33 21.38
N PRO A 428 -23.27 -1.92 22.27
CA PRO A 428 -22.66 -0.60 22.19
C PRO A 428 -21.81 -0.51 20.91
N VAL A 429 -22.04 0.55 20.16
CA VAL A 429 -21.31 0.83 18.91
C VAL A 429 -20.31 1.96 19.07
N SER A 430 -19.22 1.86 18.31
CA SER A 430 -18.19 2.88 18.19
C SER A 430 -18.09 3.36 16.75
N ARG A 431 -17.81 4.64 16.60
CA ARG A 431 -17.39 5.26 15.34
C ARG A 431 -15.88 5.07 15.23
N VAL A 432 -15.43 4.47 14.15
CA VAL A 432 -14.04 4.08 13.92
C VAL A 432 -13.57 4.73 12.63
N ASN A 433 -12.56 5.59 12.72
CA ASN A 433 -11.89 6.12 11.54
C ASN A 433 -10.64 5.28 11.32
N ILE A 434 -10.57 4.63 10.18
CA ILE A 434 -9.47 3.74 9.80
C ILE A 434 -8.74 4.37 8.62
N ARG A 435 -7.42 4.41 8.71
CA ARG A 435 -6.54 4.61 7.56
C ARG A 435 -5.84 3.29 7.27
N LEU A 436 -5.91 2.85 6.02
CA LEU A 436 -5.27 1.60 5.58
C LEU A 436 -4.53 1.82 4.27
N GLU A 437 -3.58 0.94 4.00
CA GLU A 437 -2.90 0.82 2.72
C GLU A 437 -3.29 -0.50 2.05
N SER A 438 -3.32 -0.53 0.72
CA SER A 438 -3.43 -1.75 -0.10
C SER A 438 -2.29 -1.76 -1.11
N VAL A 439 -1.69 -2.93 -1.32
CA VAL A 439 -0.52 -3.12 -2.19
C VAL A 439 -0.93 -3.83 -3.47
N TRP A 440 -0.46 -3.33 -4.61
CA TRP A 440 -0.83 -3.80 -5.93
C TRP A 440 0.39 -4.06 -6.79
N LEU A 441 0.58 -5.30 -7.26
CA LEU A 441 1.77 -5.67 -8.04
C LEU A 441 1.69 -5.11 -9.46
N ARG A 442 2.75 -4.40 -9.89
CA ARG A 442 2.80 -3.77 -11.21
C ARG A 442 2.82 -4.76 -12.36
N GLU A 443 3.29 -5.98 -12.13
CA GLU A 443 3.38 -7.03 -13.15
C GLU A 443 2.03 -7.30 -13.86
N TRP A 444 0.90 -7.00 -13.22
CA TRP A 444 -0.41 -7.21 -13.84
C TRP A 444 -1.19 -5.94 -14.16
N THR A 445 -0.97 -4.87 -13.41
CA THR A 445 -1.65 -3.60 -13.64
C THR A 445 -0.95 -2.81 -14.74
N ALA A 446 0.38 -2.86 -14.84
CA ALA A 446 1.16 -1.97 -15.69
C ALA A 446 0.86 -2.14 -17.19
N ASP A 447 0.62 -3.37 -17.65
CA ASP A 447 0.26 -3.61 -19.05
C ASP A 447 -1.08 -2.96 -19.43
N ALA A 448 -2.01 -2.85 -18.48
CA ALA A 448 -3.29 -2.19 -18.65
C ALA A 448 -3.22 -0.65 -18.48
N MET A 449 -2.13 -0.13 -17.88
CA MET A 449 -2.01 1.30 -17.64
C MET A 449 -1.83 2.09 -18.95
N PRO A 450 -2.60 3.18 -19.12
CA PRO A 450 -2.37 4.17 -20.17
C PRO A 450 -0.98 4.82 -20.12
N SER A 451 -0.54 5.39 -21.24
CA SER A 451 0.81 5.98 -21.37
C SER A 451 1.04 7.16 -20.41
N ASP A 452 0.06 8.02 -20.22
CA ASP A 452 0.12 9.17 -19.31
C ASP A 452 0.30 8.72 -17.85
N LEU A 453 -0.39 7.66 -17.44
CA LEU A 453 -0.21 7.08 -16.11
C LEU A 453 1.14 6.39 -15.94
N ARG A 454 1.61 5.66 -16.95
CA ARG A 454 2.94 5.03 -16.92
C ARG A 454 4.05 6.06 -16.80
N GLU A 455 3.95 7.16 -17.54
CA GLU A 455 4.89 8.29 -17.44
C GLU A 455 4.87 8.91 -16.04
N ALA A 456 3.68 9.13 -15.47
CA ALA A 456 3.54 9.65 -14.11
C ALA A 456 4.17 8.73 -13.05
N LEU A 457 4.14 7.41 -13.27
CA LEU A 457 4.70 6.40 -12.38
C LEU A 457 6.14 5.99 -12.70
N GLY A 458 6.74 6.58 -13.74
CA GLY A 458 8.09 6.23 -14.18
C GLY A 458 8.23 4.83 -14.80
N ILE A 459 7.12 4.22 -15.23
CA ILE A 459 7.11 2.88 -15.83
C ILE A 459 7.59 2.97 -17.28
N GLN A 460 8.70 2.29 -17.57
CA GLN A 460 9.22 2.20 -18.93
C GLN A 460 8.36 1.25 -19.78
N SER A 461 8.15 1.61 -21.05
CA SER A 461 7.46 0.75 -22.01
C SER A 461 8.43 0.32 -23.10
N GLU A 462 8.32 -0.92 -23.57
CA GLU A 462 9.05 -1.37 -24.75
C GLU A 462 8.62 -0.54 -25.98
N PRO A 463 9.56 -0.21 -26.90
CA PRO A 463 9.20 0.47 -28.14
C PRO A 463 8.21 -0.40 -28.94
N ASN A 464 7.07 0.19 -29.28
CA ASN A 464 5.99 -0.52 -29.96
C ASN A 464 6.43 -0.78 -31.43
N ASN A 465 6.96 -1.98 -31.71
CA ASN A 465 7.47 -2.36 -33.05
C ASN A 465 6.38 -2.50 -34.13
N ALA A 466 5.17 -2.01 -33.90
CA ALA A 466 4.04 -2.06 -34.84
C ALA A 466 4.20 -1.17 -36.08
N ALA A 467 5.30 -0.42 -36.22
CA ALA A 467 5.61 0.36 -37.43
C ALA A 467 6.49 -0.39 -38.46
N GLY A 468 6.67 -1.72 -38.32
CA GLY A 468 7.63 -2.52 -39.10
C GLY A 468 7.06 -3.47 -40.16
N GLN A 469 5.79 -3.38 -40.54
CA GLN A 469 5.21 -4.17 -41.65
C GLN A 469 4.29 -3.33 -42.53
N ALA A 470 4.89 -2.45 -43.32
CA ALA A 470 4.34 -2.01 -44.59
C ALA A 470 5.50 -2.02 -45.59
N GLY A 471 5.79 -3.21 -46.11
CA GLY A 471 6.69 -3.44 -47.25
C GLY A 471 5.91 -3.52 -48.54
#